data_AF-A0A971EMX1-F1
#
_entry.id   AF-A0A971EMX1-F1
#
_cell.length_a   1.000
_cell.length_b   1.000
_cell.length_c   1.000
_cell.angle_alpha   90.00
_cell.angle_beta   90.00
_cell.angle_gamma   90.00
#
_symmetry.space_group_name_H-M   'P 1'
#
loop_
_entity.id
_entity.type
_entity.pdbx_description
1 polymer ?
#
loop_
_entity_poly.entity_id
_entity_poly.type
_entity_poly.pdbx_seq_one_letter_code
_entity_poly.pdbx_strand_id
1 'polypeptide(L)'
;MEQCIKYVEIVVQQGGAMYLDAGKLEELAEIDRRRTGIHNSLIAKIAAVNRLCEGYGVEKVYNGGDHRREKGDFAERLVAAYFADRV
;
A
#
# COMPACT_ATOMS: atom_id res chain seq x y z
N MET A 1 3.78 -8.82 0.70
CA MET A 1 2.35 -9.12 0.97
C MET A 1 1.80 -8.34 2.16
N GLU A 2 2.27 -8.58 3.38
CA GLU A 2 1.75 -7.93 4.60
C GLU A 2 1.64 -6.39 4.51
N GLN A 3 2.70 -5.71 4.03
CA GLN A 3 2.68 -4.24 3.91
C GLN A 3 1.68 -3.73 2.85
N CYS A 4 1.41 -4.53 1.81
CA CYS A 4 0.39 -4.19 0.82
C CYS A 4 -1.00 -4.26 1.45
N ILE A 5 -1.28 -5.30 2.24
CA ILE A 5 -2.54 -5.47 2.96
C ILE A 5 -2.76 -4.30 3.93
N LYS A 6 -1.76 -3.97 4.76
CA LYS A 6 -1.83 -2.83 5.69
C LYS A 6 -2.10 -1.51 4.98
N TYR A 7 -1.51 -1.31 3.81
CA TYR A 7 -1.73 -0.11 3.01
C TYR A 7 -3.16 -0.05 2.45
N VAL A 8 -3.65 -1.14 1.88
CA VAL A 8 -5.03 -1.22 1.38
C VAL A 8 -6.03 -1.01 2.53
N GLU A 9 -5.81 -1.63 3.68
CA GLU A 9 -6.66 -1.48 4.87
C GLU A 9 -6.80 -0.03 5.32
N ILE A 10 -5.68 0.71 5.49
CA ILE A 10 -5.74 2.10 5.96
C ILE A 10 -6.36 3.04 4.92
N VAL A 11 -6.22 2.75 3.62
CA VAL A 11 -6.88 3.51 2.55
C VAL A 11 -8.40 3.29 2.60
N VAL A 12 -8.84 2.04 2.81
CA VAL A 12 -10.27 1.73 2.98
C VAL A 12 -10.83 2.39 4.24
N GLN A 13 -10.11 2.34 5.36
CA GLN A 13 -10.50 3.04 6.60
C GLN A 13 -10.66 4.55 6.38
N GLN A 14 -9.70 5.18 5.70
CA GLN A 14 -9.79 6.61 5.37
C GLN A 14 -11.00 6.92 4.48
N GLY A 15 -11.22 6.13 3.42
CA GLY A 15 -12.36 6.31 2.53
C GLY A 15 -13.70 6.15 3.25
N GLY A 16 -13.81 5.15 4.14
CA GLY A 16 -15.00 4.95 4.97
C GLY A 16 -15.27 6.11 5.92
N ALA A 17 -14.23 6.61 6.61
CA ALA A 17 -14.35 7.76 7.52
C ALA A 17 -14.79 9.04 6.79
N MET A 18 -14.31 9.25 5.55
CA MET A 18 -14.72 10.38 4.71
C MET A 18 -16.15 10.23 4.18
N TYR A 19 -16.58 9.02 3.81
CA TYR A 19 -17.89 8.78 3.21
C TYR A 19 -19.04 8.84 4.23
N LEU A 20 -18.81 8.36 5.45
CA LEU A 20 -19.85 8.24 6.48
C LEU A 20 -20.08 9.53 7.28
N ASP A 21 -19.37 10.63 6.98
CA ASP A 21 -19.36 11.89 7.75
C ASP A 21 -19.15 11.67 9.28
N ALA A 22 -18.62 10.50 9.63
CA ALA A 22 -18.45 10.02 11.00
C ALA A 22 -17.05 10.33 11.54
N GLY A 23 -16.10 10.65 10.66
CA GLY A 23 -14.75 11.05 11.04
C GLY A 23 -14.74 12.52 11.46
N LYS A 24 -14.68 12.77 12.77
CA LYS A 24 -14.28 14.10 13.26
C LYS A 24 -12.95 14.47 12.59
N LEU A 25 -12.73 15.74 12.26
CA LEU A 25 -11.51 16.21 11.59
C LEU A 25 -10.21 15.69 12.23
N GLU A 26 -10.19 15.55 13.56
CA GLU A 26 -9.07 14.99 14.33
C GLU A 26 -8.80 13.52 14.01
N GLU A 27 -9.85 12.71 13.88
CA GLU A 27 -9.74 11.29 13.54
C GLU A 27 -9.26 11.09 12.11
N LEU A 28 -9.77 11.89 11.17
CA LEU A 28 -9.27 11.90 9.78
C LEU A 28 -7.80 12.29 9.71
N ALA A 29 -7.37 13.27 10.51
CA ALA A 29 -5.97 13.67 10.60
C ALA A 29 -5.07 12.57 11.19
N GLU A 30 -5.57 11.80 12.16
CA GLU A 30 -4.85 10.64 12.70
C GLU A 30 -4.73 9.52 11.65
N ILE A 31 -5.83 9.19 10.97
CA ILE A 31 -5.85 8.20 9.89
C ILE A 31 -4.87 8.60 8.78
N ASP A 32 -4.85 9.87 8.38
CA ASP A 32 -3.94 10.35 7.33
C ASP A 32 -2.46 10.22 7.75
N ARG A 33 -2.14 10.56 9.02
CA ARG A 33 -0.80 10.35 9.59
C ARG A 33 -0.39 8.89 9.55
N ARG A 34 -1.27 7.99 10.00
CA ARG A 34 -1.04 6.54 9.98
C ARG A 34 -0.86 6.02 8.56
N ARG A 35 -1.71 6.46 7.62
CA ARG A 35 -1.59 6.12 6.19
C ARG A 35 -0.24 6.53 5.64
N THR A 36 0.23 7.72 5.96
CA THR A 36 1.54 8.22 5.51
C THR A 36 2.68 7.33 6.03
N GLY A 37 2.65 6.95 7.30
CA GLY A 37 3.62 6.01 7.89
C GLY A 37 3.61 4.63 7.24
N ILE A 38 2.42 4.05 7.06
CA ILE A 38 2.25 2.74 6.41
C ILE A 38 2.74 2.78 4.96
N HIS A 39 2.41 3.85 4.23
CA HIS A 39 2.82 3.99 2.84
C HIS A 39 4.35 4.17 2.72
N ASN A 40 5.01 4.90 3.63
CA ASN A 40 6.47 4.94 3.68
C ASN A 40 7.07 3.54 3.89
N SER A 41 6.47 2.75 4.79
CA SER A 41 6.91 1.38 5.06
C SER A 41 6.75 0.46 3.85
N LEU A 42 5.62 0.57 3.14
CA LEU A 42 5.36 -0.13 1.88
C LEU A 42 6.44 0.16 0.85
N ILE A 43 6.73 1.44 0.60
CA ILE A 43 7.75 1.87 -0.39
C ILE A 43 9.12 1.30 -0.03
N ALA A 44 9.52 1.40 1.24
CA ALA A 44 10.79 0.84 1.71
C ALA A 44 10.85 -0.68 1.51
N LYS A 45 9.74 -1.39 1.75
CA LYS A 45 9.67 -2.84 1.53
C LYS A 45 9.76 -3.20 0.05
N ILE A 46 9.07 -2.48 -0.84
CA ILE A 46 9.17 -2.67 -2.30
C ILE A 46 10.62 -2.47 -2.75
N ALA A 47 11.26 -1.39 -2.31
CA ALA A 47 12.65 -1.11 -2.66
C ALA A 47 13.60 -2.22 -2.17
N ALA A 48 13.44 -2.69 -0.93
CA ALA A 48 14.25 -3.77 -0.38
C ALA A 48 14.09 -5.07 -1.17
N VAL A 49 12.86 -5.46 -1.52
CA VAL A 49 12.61 -6.68 -2.31
C VAL A 49 13.17 -6.53 -3.72
N ASN A 50 12.99 -5.39 -4.38
CA ASN A 50 13.57 -5.15 -5.71
C ASN A 50 15.10 -5.24 -5.72
N ARG A 51 15.78 -4.73 -4.69
CA ARG A 51 17.25 -4.88 -4.56
C ARG A 51 17.66 -6.35 -4.41
N LEU A 52 16.88 -7.15 -3.68
CA LEU A 52 17.11 -8.59 -3.59
C LEU A 52 16.93 -9.25 -4.96
N CYS A 53 15.87 -8.91 -5.69
CA CYS A 53 15.65 -9.42 -7.04
C CYS A 53 16.84 -9.14 -7.96
N GLU A 54 17.35 -7.90 -7.96
CA GLU A 54 18.54 -7.51 -8.70
C GLU A 54 19.77 -8.36 -8.30
N GLY A 55 19.99 -8.56 -7.00
CA GLY A 55 21.11 -9.36 -6.49
C GLY A 55 21.05 -10.84 -6.88
N TYR A 56 19.85 -11.40 -7.08
CA TYR A 56 19.64 -12.77 -7.53
C TYR A 56 19.45 -12.91 -9.04
N GLY A 57 19.50 -11.80 -9.81
CA GLY A 57 19.28 -11.82 -11.25
C GLY A 57 17.85 -12.19 -11.68
N VAL A 58 16.87 -12.00 -10.79
CA VAL A 58 15.45 -12.24 -11.09
C VAL A 58 14.73 -10.92 -11.34
N GLU A 59 13.58 -11.00 -12.00
CA GLU A 59 12.77 -9.82 -12.26
C GLU A 59 12.32 -9.14 -10.95
N LYS A 60 12.31 -7.81 -10.96
CA LYS A 60 11.79 -7.00 -9.86
C LYS A 60 10.31 -7.24 -9.68
N VAL A 61 9.86 -7.19 -8.43
CA VAL A 61 8.42 -7.29 -8.10
C VAL A 61 7.65 -6.04 -8.53
N TYR A 62 8.32 -4.90 -8.67
CA TYR A 62 7.74 -3.64 -9.14
C TYR A 62 8.67 -2.93 -10.11
N ASN A 63 8.19 -2.71 -11.34
CA ASN A 63 8.91 -2.03 -12.43
C ASN A 63 8.33 -0.66 -12.81
N GLY A 64 7.34 -0.15 -12.05
CA GLY A 64 6.70 1.14 -12.33
C GLY A 64 7.57 2.34 -11.93
N GLY A 65 7.02 3.55 -12.10
CA GLY A 65 7.70 4.80 -11.82
C GLY A 65 8.00 5.00 -10.32
N ASP A 66 8.83 6.02 -10.01
CA ASP A 66 9.11 6.39 -8.62
C ASP A 66 8.02 7.28 -7.99
N HIS A 67 6.78 7.16 -8.47
CA HIS A 67 5.65 7.85 -7.89
C HIS A 67 5.07 7.06 -6.73
N ARG A 68 4.89 7.75 -5.62
CA ARG A 68 4.27 7.22 -4.41
C ARG A 68 2.91 6.58 -4.71
N ARG A 69 2.07 7.25 -5.52
CA ARG A 69 0.74 6.76 -5.90
C ARG A 69 0.81 5.40 -6.62
N GLU A 70 1.68 5.24 -7.61
CA GLU A 70 1.79 4.01 -8.39
C GLU A 70 2.20 2.80 -7.53
N LYS A 71 3.01 3.02 -6.48
CA LYS A 71 3.36 1.97 -5.50
C LYS A 71 2.15 1.57 -4.63
N GLY A 72 1.27 2.52 -4.34
CA GLY A 72 -0.02 2.25 -3.72
C GLY A 72 -0.94 1.43 -4.64
N ASP A 73 -1.05 1.81 -5.91
CA ASP A 73 -1.84 1.08 -6.91
C ASP A 73 -1.30 -0.35 -7.12
N PHE A 74 0.03 -0.52 -7.08
CA PHE A 74 0.65 -1.85 -7.09
C PHE A 74 0.23 -2.71 -5.89
N ALA A 75 0.18 -2.14 -4.69
CA ALA A 75 -0.25 -2.86 -3.50
C ALA A 75 -1.72 -3.31 -3.60
N GLU A 76 -2.59 -2.46 -4.13
CA GLU A 76 -4.00 -2.79 -4.39
C GLU A 76 -4.13 -3.94 -5.39
N ARG A 77 -3.49 -3.84 -6.56
CA ARG A 77 -3.48 -4.91 -7.58
C ARG A 77 -2.98 -6.25 -7.04
N LEU A 78 -1.90 -6.23 -6.24
CA LEU A 78 -1.33 -7.46 -5.67
C LEU A 78 -2.29 -8.12 -4.67
N VAL A 79 -2.95 -7.32 -3.83
CA VAL A 79 -3.94 -7.82 -2.86
C VAL A 79 -5.18 -8.35 -3.58
N ALA A 80 -5.68 -7.62 -4.58
CA ALA A 80 -6.83 -8.04 -5.39
C ALA A 80 -6.56 -9.36 -6.13
N ALA A 81 -5.39 -9.49 -6.78
CA ALA A 81 -4.98 -10.72 -7.46
C ALA A 81 -4.92 -11.92 -6.50
N TYR A 82 -4.33 -11.74 -5.31
CA TYR A 82 -4.29 -12.80 -4.31
C TYR A 82 -5.68 -13.27 -3.86
N PHE A 83 -6.64 -12.35 -3.72
CA PHE A 83 -8.02 -12.72 -3.38
C PHE A 83 -8.76 -13.38 -4.55
N ALA A 84 -8.52 -12.93 -5.78
CA ALA A 84 -9.11 -13.52 -6.98
C ALA A 84 -8.65 -14.98 -7.20
N ASP A 85 -7.37 -15.27 -7.00
CA ASP A 85 -6.80 -16.62 -7.14
C ASP A 85 -7.20 -17.57 -5.99
N ARG A 86 -7.83 -17.04 -4.94
CA ARG A 86 -8.23 -17.82 -3.75
C ARG A 86 -9.55 -18.57 -3.93
N VAL A 87 -10.24 -18.37 -5.05
CA VAL A 87 -11.55 -18.98 -5.41
C VAL A 87 -11.35 -20.17 -6.34
#